data_AF-A0A558NJB2-F1
#
_entry.id   AF-A0A558NJB2-F1
#
_cell.length_a   1.000
_cell.length_b   1.000
_cell.length_c   1.000
_cell.angle_alpha   90.00
_cell.angle_beta   90.00
_cell.angle_gamma   90.00
#
_symmetry.space_group_name_H-M   'P 1'
#
loop_
_entity.id
_entity.type
_entity.pdbx_description
1 polymer ?
#
loop_
_entity_poly.entity_id
_entity_poly.type
_entity_poly.pdbx_seq_one_letter_code
_entity_poly.pdbx_strand_id
1 'polypeptide(L)'
;MNEPVELQLLSDLPPPADDSISGPGGAYAFFYATATAADPHILVYERARDFLSAPRAFVVLALISADTDAVELNSVLEYDGIDYDTEGNMLQHGCFQLINSGAGLGQDQCHFLLSVPGRRCEVLCREYQLKATLYHCQSASQALRLFLHQAE
;
A
#
# COMPACT_ATOMS: atom_id res chain seq x y z
N MET A 1 9.41 20.45 -20.49
CA MET A 1 9.45 20.48 -19.01
C MET A 1 8.45 19.44 -18.56
N ASN A 2 8.90 18.42 -17.84
CA ASN A 2 7.98 17.48 -17.22
C ASN A 2 7.29 18.21 -16.08
N GLU A 3 5.98 18.00 -15.92
CA GLU A 3 5.24 18.51 -14.78
C GLU A 3 5.80 17.89 -13.49
N PRO A 4 5.80 18.62 -12.35
CA PRO A 4 6.21 18.06 -11.08
C PRO A 4 5.29 16.88 -10.68
N VAL A 5 5.83 15.95 -9.90
CA VAL A 5 5.04 14.84 -9.36
C VAL A 5 4.12 15.38 -8.27
N GLU A 6 2.87 14.93 -8.27
CA GLU A 6 1.88 15.33 -7.27
C GLU A 6 1.37 14.12 -6.48
N LEU A 7 1.18 14.32 -5.18
CA LEU A 7 0.55 13.34 -4.29
C LEU A 7 -0.96 13.56 -4.26
N GLN A 8 -1.71 12.54 -4.67
CA GLN A 8 -3.16 12.49 -4.46
C GLN A 8 -3.48 11.49 -3.35
N LEU A 9 -4.02 11.97 -2.22
CA LEU A 9 -4.52 11.09 -1.16
C LEU A 9 -5.73 10.29 -1.65
N LEU A 10 -5.68 8.97 -1.47
CA LEU A 10 -6.76 8.05 -1.83
C LEU A 10 -7.78 7.97 -0.69
N SER A 11 -8.81 8.81 -0.75
CA SER A 11 -9.82 8.96 0.31
C SER A 11 -10.76 7.76 0.47
N ASP A 12 -10.80 6.89 -0.53
CA ASP A 12 -11.50 5.61 -0.52
C ASP A 12 -10.75 4.52 0.26
N LEU A 13 -9.45 4.73 0.52
CA LEU A 13 -8.63 3.81 1.30
C LEU A 13 -8.41 4.36 2.72
N PRO A 14 -8.70 3.56 3.76
CA PRO A 14 -8.43 3.99 5.12
C PRO A 14 -6.92 4.10 5.36
N PRO A 15 -6.48 5.05 6.20
CA PRO A 15 -5.06 5.27 6.46
C PRO A 15 -4.42 4.07 7.15
N PRO A 16 -3.15 3.75 6.85
CA PRO A 16 -2.41 2.70 7.52
C PRO A 16 -2.08 3.07 8.97
N ALA A 17 -1.98 2.07 9.83
CA ALA A 17 -1.56 2.24 11.22
C ALA A 17 -0.09 2.67 11.30
N ASP A 18 0.20 3.50 12.29
CA ASP A 18 1.55 3.94 12.63
C ASP A 18 2.27 2.83 13.43
N ASP A 19 3.37 2.32 12.88
CA ASP A 19 4.19 1.25 13.48
C ASP A 19 5.04 1.71 14.68
N SER A 20 5.10 3.00 15.00
CA SER A 20 5.89 3.53 16.12
C SER A 20 5.38 3.08 17.51
N ILE A 21 4.19 2.46 17.60
CA ILE A 21 3.51 2.19 18.88
C ILE A 21 3.32 0.68 19.20
N SER A 22 3.61 -0.30 18.33
CA SER A 22 3.25 -1.69 18.64
C SER A 22 4.24 -2.78 18.21
N GLY A 23 4.45 -3.76 19.11
CA GLY A 23 5.39 -4.90 19.00
C GLY A 23 5.16 -5.89 17.85
N PRO A 24 5.67 -7.14 17.95
CA PRO A 24 6.35 -7.88 16.86
C PRO A 24 5.49 -8.45 15.72
N GLY A 25 4.27 -7.97 15.50
CA GLY A 25 3.42 -8.40 14.39
C GLY A 25 3.35 -7.33 13.32
N GLY A 26 4.10 -7.51 12.21
CA GLY A 26 4.17 -6.54 11.12
C GLY A 26 2.80 -6.02 10.71
N ALA A 27 2.66 -4.70 10.62
CA ALA A 27 1.45 -4.05 10.16
C ALA A 27 1.21 -4.27 8.66
N TYR A 28 2.12 -4.95 7.95
CA TYR A 28 2.02 -5.24 6.53
C TYR A 28 2.35 -6.70 6.26
N ALA A 29 1.65 -7.30 5.31
CA ALA A 29 1.99 -8.59 4.73
C ALA A 29 1.71 -8.53 3.23
N PHE A 30 2.54 -9.21 2.45
CA PHE A 30 2.44 -9.20 0.99
C PHE A 30 2.45 -10.63 0.46
N PHE A 31 1.58 -10.90 -0.51
CA PHE A 31 1.58 -12.12 -1.31
C PHE A 31 1.79 -11.75 -2.78
N TYR A 32 2.86 -12.30 -3.35
CA TYR A 32 3.24 -12.06 -4.74
C TYR A 32 2.67 -13.18 -5.63
N ALA A 33 1.65 -12.83 -6.40
CA ALA A 33 0.95 -13.68 -7.37
C ALA A 33 1.35 -13.38 -8.83
N THR A 34 0.58 -13.87 -9.82
CA THR A 34 0.77 -13.49 -11.24
C THR A 34 0.28 -12.08 -11.60
N ALA A 35 -0.29 -11.37 -10.63
CA ALA A 35 -0.84 -10.02 -10.76
C ALA A 35 -1.95 -9.86 -11.81
N THR A 36 -2.63 -10.94 -12.19
CA THR A 36 -3.75 -10.86 -13.13
C THR A 36 -5.06 -10.53 -12.42
N ALA A 37 -6.14 -10.25 -13.17
CA ALA A 37 -7.46 -10.07 -12.57
C ALA A 37 -7.97 -11.31 -11.83
N ALA A 38 -7.55 -12.52 -12.26
CA ALA A 38 -7.91 -13.77 -11.62
C ALA A 38 -7.00 -14.14 -10.44
N ASP A 39 -5.76 -13.62 -10.44
CA ASP A 39 -4.73 -13.94 -9.46
C ASP A 39 -3.85 -12.71 -9.18
N PRO A 40 -4.38 -11.71 -8.45
CA PRO A 40 -3.71 -10.43 -8.20
C PRO A 40 -2.67 -10.54 -7.10
N HIS A 41 -1.69 -9.63 -7.06
CA HIS A 41 -0.87 -9.49 -5.85
C HIS A 41 -1.75 -9.00 -4.70
N ILE A 42 -1.50 -9.49 -3.49
CA ILE A 42 -2.28 -9.11 -2.31
C ILE A 42 -1.39 -8.37 -1.32
N LEU A 43 -1.76 -7.13 -1.02
CA LEU A 43 -1.19 -6.35 0.07
C LEU A 43 -2.20 -6.29 1.21
N VAL A 44 -1.76 -6.67 2.40
CA VAL A 44 -2.55 -6.54 3.62
C VAL A 44 -1.88 -5.57 4.56
N TYR A 45 -2.62 -4.60 5.07
CA TYR A 45 -2.11 -3.66 6.06
C TYR A 45 -3.06 -3.43 7.24
N GLU A 46 -2.52 -3.11 8.42
CA GLU A 46 -3.32 -2.67 9.55
C GLU A 46 -3.81 -1.24 9.31
N ARG A 47 -5.11 -1.00 9.48
CA ARG A 47 -5.70 0.34 9.41
C ARG A 47 -5.46 1.11 10.72
N ALA A 48 -5.21 2.41 10.62
CA ALA A 48 -5.16 3.31 11.77
C ALA A 48 -6.48 3.31 12.55
N ARG A 49 -6.38 3.35 13.88
CA ARG A 49 -7.53 3.33 14.78
C ARG A 49 -7.77 4.71 15.36
N ASP A 50 -9.01 5.17 15.27
CA ASP A 50 -9.44 6.44 15.88
C ASP A 50 -9.44 6.36 17.42
N PHE A 51 -9.61 5.15 17.99
CA PHE A 51 -9.65 4.91 19.43
C PHE A 51 -8.93 3.61 19.82
N LEU A 52 -8.24 3.60 20.98
CA LEU A 52 -7.51 2.42 21.47
C LEU A 52 -8.39 1.18 21.71
N SER A 53 -9.67 1.39 22.03
CA SER A 53 -10.66 0.34 22.23
C SER A 53 -11.24 -0.24 20.95
N ALA A 54 -11.04 0.43 19.80
CA ALA A 54 -11.50 -0.08 18.53
C ALA A 54 -10.76 -1.40 18.20
N PRO A 55 -11.47 -2.42 17.69
CA PRO A 55 -10.82 -3.66 17.27
C PRO A 55 -9.80 -3.34 16.17
N ARG A 56 -8.68 -4.06 16.17
CA ARG A 56 -7.72 -4.02 15.06
C ARG A 56 -8.41 -4.50 13.80
N ALA A 57 -8.18 -3.79 12.71
CA ALA A 57 -8.74 -4.05 11.41
C ALA A 57 -7.62 -4.08 10.37
N PHE A 58 -7.70 -5.04 9.44
CA PHE A 58 -6.70 -5.25 8.39
C PHE A 58 -7.35 -5.11 7.04
N VAL A 59 -6.81 -4.21 6.24
CA VAL A 59 -7.28 -3.90 4.90
C VAL A 59 -6.59 -4.82 3.92
N VAL A 60 -7.37 -5.45 3.04
CA VAL A 60 -6.86 -6.33 1.99
C VAL A 60 -7.03 -5.64 0.65
N LEU A 61 -5.92 -5.31 0.00
CA LEU A 61 -5.88 -4.76 -1.34
C LEU A 61 -5.42 -5.82 -2.33
N ALA A 62 -6.15 -5.94 -3.44
CA ALA A 62 -5.68 -6.62 -4.63
C ALA A 62 -5.07 -5.60 -5.58
N LEU A 63 -3.89 -5.92 -6.09
CA LEU A 63 -3.13 -5.10 -7.04
C LEU A 63 -3.05 -5.89 -8.35
N ILE A 64 -3.63 -5.33 -9.42
CA ILE A 64 -3.72 -5.97 -10.73
C ILE A 64 -2.77 -5.27 -11.69
N SER A 65 -1.88 -6.01 -12.31
CA SER A 65 -0.91 -5.55 -13.30
C SER A 65 -1.50 -5.54 -14.72
N ALA A 66 -0.91 -4.72 -15.59
CA ALA A 66 -1.21 -4.71 -17.02
C ALA A 66 -0.16 -5.52 -17.79
N ASP A 67 1.09 -5.04 -17.82
CA ASP A 67 2.16 -5.58 -18.68
C ASP A 67 3.49 -5.80 -17.93
N THR A 68 3.68 -5.16 -16.77
CA THR A 68 4.90 -5.23 -15.96
C THR A 68 4.57 -5.12 -14.49
N ASP A 69 4.93 -6.14 -13.72
CA ASP A 69 4.81 -6.11 -12.26
C ASP A 69 5.98 -5.31 -11.69
N ALA A 70 5.70 -4.19 -11.02
CA ALA A 70 6.70 -3.53 -10.18
C ALA A 70 6.08 -3.28 -8.80
N VAL A 71 6.60 -4.02 -7.81
CA VAL A 71 6.32 -3.80 -6.40
C VAL A 71 7.67 -3.66 -5.71
N GLU A 72 7.89 -2.52 -5.07
CA GLU A 72 9.09 -2.25 -4.29
C GLU A 72 8.72 -2.01 -2.83
N LEU A 73 9.13 -2.95 -1.97
CA LEU A 73 8.96 -2.84 -0.54
C LEU A 73 10.12 -2.05 0.06
N ASN A 74 9.81 -1.05 0.86
CA ASN A 74 10.78 -0.08 1.41
C ASN A 74 11.51 0.69 0.30
N SER A 75 10.75 1.16 -0.71
CA SER A 75 11.30 1.99 -1.79
C SER A 75 12.01 3.21 -1.23
N VAL A 76 13.22 3.44 -1.75
CA VAL A 76 14.08 4.59 -1.46
C VAL A 76 14.06 5.62 -2.58
N LEU A 77 13.17 5.47 -3.57
CA LEU A 77 13.06 6.41 -4.68
C LEU A 77 12.44 7.73 -4.23
N GLU A 78 13.12 8.83 -4.51
CA GLU A 78 12.64 10.17 -4.20
C GLU A 78 12.11 10.85 -5.46
N TYR A 79 11.00 11.58 -5.34
CA TYR A 79 10.38 12.30 -6.44
C TYR A 79 10.39 13.80 -6.18
N ASP A 80 10.73 14.56 -7.22
CA ASP A 80 10.60 16.01 -7.21
C ASP A 80 9.14 16.41 -6.96
N GLY A 81 8.90 17.21 -5.92
CA GLY A 81 7.56 17.63 -5.49
C GLY A 81 7.02 16.92 -4.25
N ILE A 82 7.75 15.93 -3.73
CA ILE A 82 7.43 15.24 -2.47
C ILE A 82 8.48 15.59 -1.41
N ASP A 83 8.02 15.87 -0.18
CA ASP A 83 8.90 16.16 0.94
C ASP A 83 9.41 14.86 1.60
N TYR A 84 10.73 14.79 1.74
CA TYR A 84 11.45 13.69 2.42
C TYR A 84 12.25 14.22 3.60
N ASP A 85 12.47 13.37 4.61
CA ASP A 85 13.43 13.64 5.68
C ASP A 85 14.88 13.38 5.24
N THR A 86 15.84 13.60 6.14
CA THR A 86 17.27 13.39 5.86
C THR A 86 17.65 11.92 5.67
N GLU A 87 16.77 11.00 6.02
CA GLU A 87 16.95 9.55 5.89
C GLU A 87 16.25 9.02 4.62
N GLY A 88 15.59 9.88 3.84
CA GLY A 88 14.87 9.52 2.61
C GLY A 88 13.45 8.99 2.85
N ASN A 89 12.91 9.15 4.06
CA ASN A 89 11.53 8.76 4.36
C ASN A 89 10.55 9.88 3.99
N MET A 90 9.42 9.51 3.41
CA MET A 90 8.38 10.48 3.05
C MET A 90 7.75 11.08 4.31
N LEU A 91 7.64 12.41 4.38
CA LEU A 91 7.08 13.09 5.56
C LEU A 91 5.56 12.87 5.71
N GLN A 92 4.88 12.59 4.60
CA GLN A 92 3.44 12.33 4.58
C GLN A 92 3.17 10.83 4.73
N HIS A 93 2.17 10.47 5.56
CA HIS A 93 1.75 9.08 5.77
C HIS A 93 0.33 8.87 5.25
N GLY A 94 0.07 7.72 4.62
CA GLY A 94 -1.20 7.46 3.95
C GLY A 94 -1.08 6.54 2.75
N CYS A 95 -2.22 6.37 2.08
CA CYS A 95 -2.34 5.73 0.77
C CYS A 95 -2.45 6.82 -0.29
N PHE A 96 -1.52 6.87 -1.23
CA PHE A 96 -1.43 7.91 -2.24
C PHE A 96 -1.37 7.33 -3.64
N GLN A 97 -1.82 8.12 -4.61
CA GLN A 97 -1.48 7.96 -6.01
C GLN A 97 -0.47 9.05 -6.41
N LEU A 98 0.56 8.66 -7.15
CA LEU A 98 1.54 9.57 -7.73
C LEU A 98 1.09 9.97 -9.13
N ILE A 99 0.67 11.22 -9.24
CA ILE A 99 0.29 11.84 -10.50
C ILE A 99 1.57 12.35 -11.18
N ASN A 100 1.65 12.22 -12.50
CA ASN A 100 2.78 12.69 -13.31
C ASN A 100 4.14 12.03 -13.02
N SER A 101 4.19 10.87 -12.35
CA SER A 101 5.45 10.19 -11.95
C SER A 101 6.38 9.79 -13.10
N GLY A 102 5.97 9.89 -14.36
CA GLY A 102 6.75 9.46 -15.53
C GLY A 102 6.96 7.94 -15.64
N ALA A 103 6.85 7.21 -14.52
CA ALA A 103 6.86 5.75 -14.44
C ALA A 103 5.57 5.12 -15.00
N GLY A 104 4.46 5.87 -15.00
CA GLY A 104 3.28 5.59 -15.82
C GLY A 104 3.57 5.85 -17.30
N LEU A 105 4.44 5.05 -17.90
CA LEU A 105 4.83 5.19 -19.30
C LEU A 105 3.68 4.76 -20.21
N GLY A 106 2.76 5.68 -20.50
CA GLY A 106 1.84 5.61 -21.63
C GLY A 106 0.75 4.54 -21.60
N GLN A 107 0.51 3.91 -20.45
CA GLN A 107 -0.59 2.96 -20.25
C GLN A 107 -1.39 3.35 -19.00
N ASP A 108 -2.65 2.91 -18.93
CA ASP A 108 -3.59 3.12 -17.82
C ASP A 108 -3.08 2.49 -16.50
N GLN A 109 -1.93 2.93 -16.01
CA GLN A 109 -1.24 2.43 -14.83
C GLN A 109 -1.34 3.46 -13.70
N CYS A 110 -1.77 2.98 -12.55
CA CYS A 110 -1.71 3.66 -11.27
C CYS A 110 -0.35 3.43 -10.61
N HIS A 111 0.32 4.54 -10.29
CA HIS A 111 1.46 4.52 -9.40
C HIS A 111 0.95 4.76 -7.97
N PHE A 112 0.88 3.69 -7.19
CA PHE A 112 0.39 3.69 -5.81
C PHE A 112 1.55 3.71 -4.80
N LEU A 113 1.41 4.54 -3.77
CA LEU A 113 2.29 4.57 -2.61
C LEU A 113 1.51 4.31 -1.33
N LEU A 114 2.01 3.37 -0.53
CA LEU A 114 1.64 3.22 0.87
C LEU A 114 2.80 3.72 1.73
N SER A 115 2.63 4.87 2.39
CA SER A 115 3.65 5.49 3.21
C SER A 115 3.29 5.42 4.69
N VAL A 116 4.24 4.95 5.50
CA VAL A 116 4.17 4.90 6.97
C VAL A 116 5.50 5.36 7.57
N PRO A 117 5.58 5.62 8.89
CA PRO A 117 6.83 6.07 9.49
C PRO A 117 8.01 5.14 9.18
N GLY A 118 9.03 5.69 8.53
CA GLY A 118 10.27 5.01 8.19
C GLY A 118 10.18 3.96 7.07
N ARG A 119 9.01 3.78 6.42
CA ARG A 119 8.83 2.77 5.37
C ARG A 119 7.82 3.22 4.32
N ARG A 120 8.03 2.78 3.09
CA ARG A 120 7.07 2.95 2.00
C ARG A 120 7.00 1.69 1.15
N CYS A 121 5.81 1.33 0.70
CA CYS A 121 5.60 0.35 -0.37
C CYS A 121 5.19 1.10 -1.62
N GLU A 122 5.91 0.86 -2.72
CA GLU A 122 5.65 1.43 -4.02
C GLU A 122 5.16 0.36 -4.99
N VAL A 123 4.11 0.68 -5.74
CA VAL A 123 3.47 -0.26 -6.65
C VAL A 123 3.12 0.44 -7.95
N LEU A 124 3.57 -0.12 -9.07
CA LEU A 124 3.00 0.14 -10.39
C LEU A 124 2.01 -0.98 -10.70
N CYS A 125 0.75 -0.61 -10.89
CA CYS A 125 -0.33 -1.53 -11.22
C CYS A 125 -1.30 -0.85 -12.18
N ARG A 126 -2.15 -1.61 -12.87
CA ARG A 126 -3.26 -1.04 -13.65
C ARG A 126 -4.34 -0.46 -12.74
N GLU A 127 -4.69 -1.21 -11.71
CA GLU A 127 -5.73 -0.85 -10.74
C GLU A 127 -5.45 -1.52 -9.40
N TYR A 128 -5.93 -0.88 -8.34
CA TYR A 128 -6.03 -1.46 -7.01
C TYR A 128 -7.50 -1.66 -6.65
N GLN A 129 -7.80 -2.70 -5.87
CA GLN A 129 -9.17 -2.98 -5.43
C GLN A 129 -9.20 -3.36 -3.95
N LEU A 130 -10.04 -2.68 -3.17
CA LEU A 130 -10.35 -3.08 -1.81
C LEU A 130 -11.17 -4.37 -1.82
N LYS A 131 -10.59 -5.48 -1.37
CA LYS A 131 -11.27 -6.79 -1.33
C LYS A 131 -12.01 -7.03 -0.02
N ALA A 132 -11.38 -6.67 1.10
CA ALA A 132 -11.96 -6.92 2.42
C ALA A 132 -11.38 -5.98 3.48
N THR A 133 -12.11 -5.85 4.58
CA THR A 133 -11.58 -5.41 5.87
C THR A 133 -11.80 -6.53 6.89
N LEU A 134 -10.71 -7.10 7.39
CA LEU A 134 -10.72 -8.24 8.30
C LEU A 134 -10.52 -7.80 9.75
N TYR A 135 -11.27 -8.40 10.66
CA TYR A 135 -11.21 -8.13 12.10
C TYR A 135 -10.70 -9.36 12.86
N HIS A 136 -10.41 -9.19 14.15
CA HIS A 136 -10.01 -10.27 15.08
C HIS A 136 -8.73 -11.01 14.69
N CYS A 137 -7.90 -10.42 13.84
CA CYS A 137 -6.55 -10.90 13.54
C CYS A 137 -5.52 -10.22 14.45
N GLN A 138 -4.41 -10.90 14.72
CA GLN A 138 -3.31 -10.41 15.54
C GLN A 138 -2.18 -9.77 14.71
N SER A 139 -2.16 -9.98 13.40
CA SER A 139 -1.17 -9.41 12.48
C SER A 139 -1.67 -9.41 11.03
N ALA A 140 -1.02 -8.61 10.18
CA ALA A 140 -1.31 -8.60 8.75
C ALA A 140 -1.03 -9.97 8.10
N SER A 141 -0.02 -10.72 8.55
CA SER A 141 0.26 -12.06 8.04
C SER A 141 -0.83 -13.08 8.43
N GLN A 142 -1.45 -12.94 9.60
CA GLN A 142 -2.59 -13.78 9.96
C GLN A 142 -3.81 -13.42 9.10
N ALA A 143 -4.09 -12.13 8.92
CA ALA A 143 -5.17 -11.66 8.07
C ALA A 143 -5.00 -12.10 6.60
N LEU A 144 -3.77 -12.03 6.06
CA LEU A 144 -3.45 -12.51 4.72
C LEU A 144 -3.73 -14.01 4.58
N ARG A 145 -3.26 -14.84 5.52
CA ARG A 145 -3.54 -16.28 5.48
C ARG A 145 -5.03 -16.59 5.58
N LEU A 146 -5.77 -15.87 6.44
CA LEU A 146 -7.21 -16.01 6.55
C LEU A 146 -7.91 -15.67 5.23
N PHE A 147 -7.51 -14.58 4.57
CA PHE A 147 -8.06 -14.18 3.28
C PHE A 147 -7.81 -15.22 2.20
N LEU A 148 -6.57 -15.70 2.08
CA LEU A 148 -6.20 -16.69 1.06
C LEU A 148 -6.96 -18.01 1.25
N HIS A 149 -7.17 -18.48 2.48
CA HIS A 149 -7.97 -19.67 2.75
C HIS A 149 -9.48 -19.51 2.50
N GLN A 150 -10.00 -18.29 2.45
CA GLN A 150 -11.41 -18.04 2.12
C GLN A 150 -11.66 -17.96 0.62
N ALA A 151 -10.60 -17.80 -0.18
CA ALA A 151 -10.68 -17.70 -1.64
C ALA A 151 -10.61 -19.07 -2.34
N GLU A 152 -10.26 -20.13 -1.61
CA GLU A 152 -10.31 -21.54 -2.02
C GLU A 152 -11.70 -22.15 -1.87
#